data_AF-A0A2H3AK54-F1
#
_entry.id   AF-A0A2H3AK54-F1
#
_cell.length_a   1.000
_cell.length_b   1.000
_cell.length_c   1.000
_cell.angle_alpha   90.00
_cell.angle_beta   90.00
_cell.angle_gamma   90.00
#
_symmetry.space_group_name_H-M   'P 1'
#
loop_
_entity.id
_entity.type
_entity.pdbx_description
1 polymer ?
#
loop_
_entity_poly.entity_id
_entity_poly.type
_entity_poly.pdbx_seq_one_letter_code
_entity_poly.pdbx_strand_id
1 'polypeptide(L)'
;MPYTDTEKAGLKWSQWFRTKGEGYLIEHATQPQTMGYSLTDSPVGLLAWIFEKLVNWTDEYPWEDDEVLTWISIYWFSRAGPTASIRIYYEVFGSSDIGMMTERLPIPLGISYFPAEHYCVPRHWARTTGNVVFESEHKSGGHFAAHERPQELVEDVRKMFGKGGPAFGVVPGKTGYSDYKPNSSKP
;
A
#
# COMPACT_ATOMS: atom_id res chain seq x y z
N MET A 1 16.23 19.12 -11.62
CA MET A 1 16.33 19.79 -10.30
C MET A 1 17.01 18.82 -9.33
N PRO A 2 17.81 19.29 -8.37
CA PRO A 2 18.40 18.42 -7.35
C PRO A 2 17.33 17.84 -6.41
N TYR A 3 17.56 16.64 -5.87
CA TYR A 3 16.68 16.02 -4.86
C TYR A 3 16.63 16.86 -3.58
N THR A 4 15.45 16.92 -2.97
CA THR A 4 15.26 17.45 -1.61
C THR A 4 15.94 16.55 -0.59
N ASP A 5 16.14 17.04 0.64
CA ASP A 5 16.76 16.22 1.70
C ASP A 5 15.86 15.05 2.12
N THR A 6 14.53 15.24 2.10
CA THR A 6 13.55 14.16 2.29
C THR A 6 13.68 13.09 1.22
N GLU A 7 13.75 13.47 -0.07
CA GLU A 7 13.94 12.51 -1.16
C GLU A 7 15.28 11.77 -1.05
N LYS A 8 16.36 12.43 -0.63
CA LYS A 8 17.66 11.76 -0.39
C LYS A 8 17.57 10.76 0.76
N ALA A 9 16.90 11.11 1.86
CA ALA A 9 16.70 10.22 2.99
C ALA A 9 15.86 8.99 2.57
N GLY A 10 14.76 9.22 1.87
CA GLY A 10 13.90 8.16 1.34
C GLY A 10 14.63 7.23 0.35
N LEU A 11 15.47 7.77 -0.53
CA LEU A 11 16.29 6.96 -1.44
C LEU A 11 17.30 6.08 -0.68
N LYS A 12 17.94 6.61 0.37
CA LYS A 12 18.83 5.82 1.24
C LYS A 12 18.07 4.71 1.96
N TRP A 13 16.88 5.02 2.49
CA TRP A 13 15.99 4.04 3.11
C TRP A 13 15.60 2.93 2.14
N SER A 14 15.16 3.31 0.93
CA SER A 14 14.80 2.36 -0.14
C SER A 14 15.98 1.47 -0.55
N GLN A 15 17.20 2.02 -0.59
CA GLN A 15 18.40 1.23 -0.87
C GLN A 15 18.73 0.24 0.26
N TRP A 16 18.60 0.67 1.52
CA TRP A 16 18.74 -0.23 2.65
C TRP A 16 17.70 -1.35 2.60
N PHE A 17 16.43 -1.01 2.33
CA PHE A 17 15.35 -1.99 2.21
C PHE A 17 15.62 -3.02 1.11
N ARG A 18 16.05 -2.57 -0.08
CA ARG A 18 16.45 -3.48 -1.19
C ARG A 18 17.54 -4.47 -0.83
N THR A 19 18.46 -4.06 0.05
CA THR A 19 19.63 -4.89 0.38
C THR A 19 19.46 -5.73 1.64
N LYS A 20 18.51 -5.37 2.52
CA LYS A 20 18.34 -5.99 3.85
C LYS A 20 16.91 -6.40 4.18
N GLY A 21 15.90 -5.76 3.61
CA GLY A 21 14.47 -5.98 3.89
C GLY A 21 13.75 -6.92 2.93
N GLU A 22 14.29 -7.16 1.73
CA GLU A 22 13.65 -7.95 0.66
C GLU A 22 13.83 -9.47 0.77
N GLY A 23 14.46 -9.99 1.84
CA GLY A 23 14.65 -11.44 2.00
C GLY A 23 13.34 -12.24 1.95
N TYR A 24 12.27 -11.69 2.54
CA TYR A 24 10.94 -12.29 2.49
C TYR A 24 10.40 -12.38 1.04
N LEU A 25 10.64 -11.33 0.25
CA LEU A 25 10.17 -11.19 -1.12
C LEU A 25 10.84 -12.24 -2.01
N ILE A 26 12.15 -12.42 -1.87
CA ILE A 26 12.92 -13.41 -2.64
C ILE A 26 12.42 -14.83 -2.34
N GLU A 27 12.20 -15.17 -1.07
CA GLU A 27 11.69 -16.47 -0.67
C GLU A 27 10.27 -16.71 -1.23
N HIS A 28 9.38 -15.72 -1.12
CA HIS A 28 8.02 -15.81 -1.65
C HIS A 28 7.98 -15.86 -3.18
N ALA A 29 8.89 -15.14 -3.85
CA ALA A 29 9.00 -15.09 -5.30
C ALA A 29 9.52 -16.40 -5.91
N THR A 30 10.28 -17.19 -5.16
CA THR A 30 11.00 -18.35 -5.71
C THR A 30 10.47 -19.68 -5.18
N GLN A 31 10.19 -19.78 -3.87
CA GLN A 31 9.83 -21.03 -3.19
C GLN A 31 8.57 -20.88 -2.30
N PRO A 32 7.47 -20.26 -2.78
CA PRO A 32 6.31 -19.94 -1.93
C PRO A 32 5.66 -21.19 -1.32
N GLN A 33 5.63 -22.32 -2.04
CA GLN A 33 5.01 -23.54 -1.52
C GLN A 33 5.80 -24.12 -0.34
N THR A 34 7.13 -24.07 -0.40
CA THR A 34 8.01 -24.55 0.68
C THR A 34 7.80 -23.71 1.94
N MET A 35 7.86 -22.38 1.82
CA MET A 35 7.61 -21.47 2.94
C MET A 35 6.18 -21.60 3.47
N GLY A 36 5.21 -21.82 2.59
CA GLY A 36 3.81 -21.98 2.93
C GLY A 36 3.53 -23.11 3.93
N TYR A 37 4.23 -24.24 3.82
CA TYR A 37 4.11 -25.33 4.80
C TYR A 37 4.50 -24.86 6.20
N SER A 38 5.66 -24.20 6.35
CA SER A 38 6.14 -23.71 7.64
C SER A 38 5.19 -22.66 8.26
N LEU A 39 4.66 -21.76 7.45
CA LEU A 39 3.71 -20.74 7.90
C LEU A 39 2.34 -21.31 8.27
N THR A 40 1.93 -22.41 7.65
CA THR A 40 0.66 -23.08 7.92
C THR A 40 0.75 -24.02 9.14
N ASP A 41 1.92 -24.58 9.40
CA ASP A 41 2.14 -25.52 10.50
C ASP A 41 2.28 -24.82 11.87
N SER A 42 2.90 -23.63 11.89
CA SER A 42 3.21 -22.92 13.14
C SER A 42 2.59 -21.52 13.20
N PRO A 43 1.62 -21.27 14.11
CA PRO A 43 1.05 -19.93 14.29
C PRO A 43 2.08 -18.94 14.86
N VAL A 44 3.06 -19.43 15.63
CA VAL A 44 4.19 -18.61 16.13
C VAL A 44 5.14 -18.25 14.99
N GLY A 45 5.39 -19.19 14.06
CA GLY A 45 6.16 -18.92 12.85
C GLY A 45 5.49 -17.88 11.96
N LEU A 46 4.17 -17.98 11.78
CA LEU A 46 3.38 -16.98 11.06
C LEU A 46 3.40 -15.61 11.75
N LEU A 47 3.20 -15.58 13.07
CA LEU A 47 3.28 -14.35 13.87
C LEU A 47 4.63 -13.68 13.68
N ALA A 48 5.75 -14.39 13.88
CA ALA A 48 7.08 -13.82 13.73
C ALA A 48 7.32 -13.26 12.31
N TRP A 49 6.88 -14.00 11.28
CA TRP A 49 7.08 -13.63 9.89
C TRP A 49 6.34 -12.35 9.48
N ILE A 50 5.11 -12.16 9.98
CA ILE A 50 4.28 -10.98 9.66
C ILE A 50 4.60 -9.82 10.61
N PHE A 51 4.75 -10.08 11.91
CA PHE A 51 4.95 -9.04 12.92
C PHE A 51 6.22 -8.24 12.69
N GLU A 52 7.29 -8.88 12.20
CA GLU A 52 8.51 -8.15 11.79
C GLU A 52 8.19 -7.03 10.78
N LYS A 53 7.25 -7.27 9.85
CA LYS A 53 6.87 -6.28 8.83
C LYS A 53 5.96 -5.20 9.40
N LEU A 54 5.02 -5.59 10.28
CA LEU A 54 4.18 -4.63 11.01
C LEU A 54 5.04 -3.63 11.78
N VAL A 55 6.10 -4.07 12.45
CA VAL A 55 7.01 -3.16 13.17
C VAL A 55 7.89 -2.35 12.20
N ASN A 56 8.57 -3.03 11.29
CA ASN A 56 9.62 -2.38 10.48
C ASN A 56 9.10 -1.48 9.36
N TRP A 57 7.84 -1.62 8.95
CA TRP A 57 7.26 -0.85 7.84
C TRP A 57 6.36 0.31 8.28
N THR A 58 6.13 0.43 9.59
CA THR A 58 5.38 1.56 10.17
C THR A 58 6.29 2.65 10.69
N ASP A 59 5.73 3.86 10.80
CA ASP A 59 6.34 5.02 11.45
C ASP A 59 6.13 4.95 12.97
N GLU A 60 6.85 4.04 13.62
CA GLU A 60 6.81 3.82 15.09
C GLU A 60 5.38 3.59 15.64
N TYR A 61 4.53 2.90 14.87
CA TYR A 61 3.15 2.66 15.27
C TYR A 61 3.08 1.78 16.54
N PRO A 62 2.34 2.21 17.58
CA PRO A 62 2.27 1.50 18.85
C PRO A 62 1.30 0.32 18.74
N TRP A 63 1.76 -0.77 18.14
CA TRP A 63 0.98 -1.99 17.97
C TRP A 63 0.55 -2.58 19.32
N GLU A 64 -0.74 -2.84 19.46
CA GLU A 64 -1.29 -3.57 20.61
C GLU A 64 -1.34 -5.08 20.31
N ASP A 65 -1.22 -5.91 21.36
CA ASP A 65 -1.18 -7.38 21.20
C ASP A 65 -2.42 -7.91 20.47
N ASP A 66 -3.61 -7.46 20.85
CA ASP A 66 -4.88 -7.89 20.24
C ASP A 66 -4.99 -7.49 18.76
N GLU A 67 -4.39 -6.36 18.39
CA GLU A 67 -4.38 -5.87 17.03
C GLU A 67 -3.45 -6.71 16.15
N VAL A 68 -2.23 -6.97 16.62
CA VAL A 68 -1.30 -7.89 15.94
C VAL A 68 -1.92 -9.27 15.80
N LEU A 69 -2.49 -9.82 16.87
CA LEU A 69 -3.15 -11.12 16.84
C LEU A 69 -4.35 -11.15 15.90
N THR A 70 -5.07 -10.03 15.73
CA THR A 70 -6.14 -9.90 14.74
C THR A 70 -5.59 -10.01 13.31
N TRP A 71 -4.50 -9.31 13.00
CA TRP A 71 -3.81 -9.45 11.70
C TRP A 71 -3.43 -10.91 11.44
N ILE A 72 -2.76 -11.57 12.39
CA ILE A 72 -2.34 -12.97 12.23
C ILE A 72 -3.53 -13.92 12.09
N SER A 73 -4.59 -13.67 12.86
CA SER A 73 -5.80 -14.50 12.85
C SER A 73 -6.48 -14.51 11.48
N ILE A 74 -6.48 -13.39 10.75
CA ILE A 74 -7.03 -13.33 9.39
C ILE A 74 -6.29 -14.31 8.48
N TYR A 75 -4.96 -14.36 8.53
CA TYR A 75 -4.16 -15.28 7.71
C TYR A 75 -4.37 -16.73 8.16
N TRP A 76 -4.30 -16.98 9.47
CA TRP A 76 -4.35 -18.31 10.07
C TRP A 76 -5.71 -19.00 9.91
N PHE A 77 -6.81 -18.29 10.17
CA PHE A 77 -8.16 -18.87 10.16
C PHE A 77 -8.88 -18.72 8.81
N SER A 78 -8.31 -18.01 7.84
CA SER A 78 -8.90 -17.96 6.50
C SER A 78 -8.86 -19.33 5.83
N ARG A 79 -9.90 -19.66 5.05
CA ARG A 79 -9.95 -20.90 4.25
C ARG A 79 -8.77 -21.02 3.28
N ALA A 80 -8.24 -19.90 2.81
CA ALA A 80 -7.10 -19.88 1.88
C ALA A 80 -5.76 -20.13 2.61
N GLY A 81 -5.68 -19.81 3.91
CA GLY A 81 -4.50 -19.96 4.74
C GLY A 81 -3.35 -19.01 4.35
N PRO A 82 -2.24 -19.04 5.12
CA PRO A 82 -1.09 -18.16 4.90
C PRO A 82 -0.32 -18.47 3.61
N THR A 83 -0.42 -19.70 3.09
CA THR A 83 0.23 -20.08 1.82
C THR A 83 -0.35 -19.29 0.64
N ALA A 84 -1.65 -18.96 0.65
CA ALA A 84 -2.28 -18.25 -0.45
C ALA A 84 -1.73 -16.82 -0.60
N SER A 85 -1.44 -16.13 0.50
CA SER A 85 -0.98 -14.73 0.47
C SER A 85 0.43 -14.57 -0.10
N ILE A 86 1.25 -15.62 -0.08
CA ILE A 86 2.66 -15.54 -0.52
C ILE A 86 2.85 -15.99 -1.97
N ARG A 87 1.86 -16.65 -2.59
CA ARG A 87 1.92 -17.08 -3.99
C ARG A 87 1.90 -15.92 -4.98
N ILE A 88 1.28 -14.79 -4.62
CA ILE A 88 1.24 -13.60 -5.47
C ILE A 88 2.64 -13.14 -5.88
N TYR A 89 3.64 -13.28 -5.01
CA TYR A 89 5.02 -12.92 -5.31
C TYR A 89 5.59 -13.79 -6.41
N TYR A 90 5.36 -15.11 -6.38
CA TYR A 90 5.81 -15.99 -7.45
C TYR A 90 5.17 -15.65 -8.80
N GLU A 91 3.87 -15.33 -8.82
CA GLU A 91 3.18 -14.96 -10.06
C GLU A 91 3.67 -13.62 -10.62
N VAL A 92 3.87 -12.63 -9.74
CA VAL A 92 4.42 -11.34 -10.12
C VAL A 92 5.87 -11.54 -10.58
N PHE A 93 6.77 -11.99 -9.70
CA PHE A 93 8.22 -12.15 -9.90
C PHE A 93 8.66 -13.23 -10.91
N GLY A 94 7.83 -14.24 -11.15
CA GLY A 94 8.06 -15.27 -12.17
C GLY A 94 7.61 -14.86 -13.57
N SER A 95 6.76 -13.84 -13.69
CA SER A 95 6.38 -13.29 -14.99
C SER A 95 7.50 -12.40 -15.53
N SER A 96 7.86 -12.55 -16.81
CA SER A 96 8.84 -11.69 -17.49
C SER A 96 8.37 -10.24 -17.68
N ASP A 97 7.13 -9.93 -17.27
CA ASP A 97 6.41 -8.68 -17.59
C ASP A 97 6.36 -7.65 -16.46
N ILE A 98 6.98 -7.92 -15.31
CA ILE A 98 7.10 -6.92 -14.21
C ILE A 98 7.96 -5.73 -14.65
N GLY A 99 8.80 -5.95 -15.65
CA GLY A 99 9.77 -5.00 -16.15
C GLY A 99 9.15 -4.04 -17.14
N MET A 100 8.75 -2.88 -16.62
CA MET A 100 8.40 -1.65 -17.33
C MET A 100 6.92 -1.48 -17.64
N MET A 101 6.24 -0.73 -16.78
CA MET A 101 5.24 0.24 -17.27
C MET A 101 5.95 1.21 -18.22
N THR A 102 6.20 0.78 -19.47
CA THR A 102 6.74 1.62 -20.54
C THR A 102 5.69 2.64 -20.97
N GLU A 103 4.42 2.32 -20.78
CA GLU A 103 3.30 3.17 -21.15
C GLU A 103 2.82 4.00 -19.96
N ARG A 104 2.82 5.31 -20.17
CA ARG A 104 2.26 6.27 -19.23
C ARG A 104 0.77 6.02 -19.08
N LEU A 105 0.30 5.74 -17.88
CA LEU A 105 -1.13 5.52 -17.63
C LEU A 105 -1.95 6.77 -18.01
N PRO A 106 -2.92 6.67 -18.95
CA PRO A 106 -3.71 7.82 -19.39
C PRO A 106 -4.78 8.22 -18.37
N ILE A 107 -5.13 7.31 -17.45
CA ILE A 107 -6.14 7.54 -16.42
C ILE A 107 -5.65 8.51 -15.34
N PRO A 108 -6.53 9.35 -14.75
CA PRO A 108 -6.15 10.23 -13.65
C PRO A 108 -5.56 9.45 -12.47
N LEU A 109 -4.34 9.80 -12.08
CA LEU A 109 -3.57 9.17 -11.02
C LEU A 109 -3.41 10.14 -9.84
N GLY A 110 -3.63 9.65 -8.62
CA GLY A 110 -3.35 10.36 -7.39
C GLY A 110 -2.24 9.65 -6.59
N ILE A 111 -1.36 10.43 -5.97
CA ILE A 111 -0.23 9.89 -5.20
C ILE A 111 -0.22 10.53 -3.81
N SER A 112 -0.19 9.69 -2.77
CA SER A 112 -0.09 10.11 -1.38
C SER A 112 1.25 9.64 -0.82
N TYR A 113 2.10 10.58 -0.40
CA TYR A 113 3.46 10.29 0.07
C TYR A 113 3.49 10.25 1.59
N PHE A 114 3.81 9.07 2.14
CA PHE A 114 4.03 8.85 3.57
C PHE A 114 5.54 8.63 3.81
N PRO A 115 6.15 9.31 4.80
CA PRO A 115 7.60 9.41 4.91
C PRO A 115 8.31 8.09 5.27
N ALA A 116 7.65 7.16 5.95
CA ALA A 116 8.25 5.87 6.34
C ALA A 116 7.99 4.72 5.33
N GLU A 117 7.41 5.03 4.16
CA GLU A 117 7.24 4.06 3.07
C GLU A 117 8.61 3.49 2.60
N HIS A 118 8.71 2.17 2.47
CA HIS A 118 9.96 1.47 2.20
C HIS A 118 10.44 1.60 0.75
N TYR A 119 9.55 1.95 -0.19
CA TYR A 119 9.92 2.42 -1.52
C TYR A 119 9.55 3.89 -1.73
N CYS A 120 10.45 4.79 -1.35
CA CYS A 120 10.31 6.20 -1.66
C CYS A 120 10.61 6.47 -3.14
N VAL A 121 9.58 6.88 -3.87
CA VAL A 121 9.71 7.33 -5.26
C VAL A 121 9.77 8.86 -5.28
N PRO A 122 10.89 9.48 -5.73
CA PRO A 122 10.97 10.92 -5.89
C PRO A 122 9.83 11.46 -6.75
N ARG A 123 9.30 12.65 -6.44
CA ARG A 123 8.05 13.14 -7.06
C ARG A 123 8.15 13.29 -8.57
N HIS A 124 9.32 13.69 -9.06
CA HIS A 124 9.54 13.83 -10.50
C HIS A 124 9.62 12.48 -11.22
N TRP A 125 10.01 11.39 -10.54
CA TRP A 125 9.88 10.03 -11.08
C TRP A 125 8.43 9.58 -11.02
N ALA A 126 7.73 9.84 -9.92
CA ALA A 126 6.32 9.48 -9.79
C ALA A 126 5.46 10.08 -10.92
N ARG A 127 5.74 11.32 -11.33
CA ARG A 127 5.07 11.99 -12.46
C ARG A 127 5.34 11.36 -13.83
N THR A 128 6.38 10.53 -13.99
CA THR A 128 6.62 9.82 -15.26
C THR A 128 5.74 8.57 -15.41
N THR A 129 5.15 8.08 -14.32
CA THR A 129 4.33 6.85 -14.32
C THR A 129 2.96 7.02 -14.99
N GLY A 130 2.41 8.23 -15.03
CA GLY A 130 1.03 8.43 -15.48
C GLY A 130 0.58 9.89 -15.59
N ASN A 131 -0.73 10.05 -15.79
CA ASN A 131 -1.43 11.33 -15.69
C ASN A 131 -1.70 11.69 -14.22
N VAL A 132 -0.66 12.14 -13.52
CA VAL A 132 -0.76 12.55 -12.11
C VAL A 132 -1.55 13.86 -12.00
N VAL A 133 -2.75 13.78 -11.40
CA VAL A 133 -3.67 14.91 -11.21
C VAL A 133 -3.83 15.32 -9.75
N PHE A 134 -3.33 14.50 -8.82
CA PHE A 134 -3.38 14.74 -7.38
C PHE A 134 -2.07 14.27 -6.73
N GLU A 135 -1.51 15.10 -5.87
CA GLU A 135 -0.36 14.74 -5.02
C GLU A 135 -0.58 15.31 -3.62
N SER A 136 -0.26 14.53 -2.60
CA SER A 136 -0.32 14.93 -1.19
C SER A 136 0.89 14.38 -0.43
N GLU A 137 1.48 15.18 0.44
CA GLU A 137 2.68 14.82 1.21
C GLU A 137 2.39 14.97 2.70
N HIS A 138 2.68 13.92 3.46
CA HIS A 138 2.38 13.82 4.88
C HIS A 138 3.63 13.92 5.74
N LYS A 139 3.46 14.27 7.00
CA LYS A 139 4.57 14.44 7.96
C LYS A 139 4.91 13.17 8.74
N SER A 140 4.04 12.18 8.69
CA SER A 140 4.14 10.94 9.47
C SER A 140 3.36 9.81 8.80
N GLY A 141 3.59 8.57 9.23
CA GLY A 141 3.00 7.35 8.66
C GLY A 141 3.95 6.63 7.71
N GLY A 142 3.78 5.31 7.62
CA GLY A 142 4.56 4.42 6.78
C GLY A 142 3.72 3.66 5.78
N HIS A 143 4.09 2.39 5.60
CA HIS A 143 3.51 1.52 4.57
C HIS A 143 2.02 1.24 4.80
N PHE A 144 1.61 1.14 6.05
CA PHE A 144 0.22 0.85 6.41
C PHE A 144 -0.55 2.14 6.66
N ALA A 145 -0.49 3.09 5.71
CA ALA A 145 -1.09 4.41 5.84
C ALA A 145 -2.57 4.42 6.27
N ALA A 146 -3.36 3.46 5.77
CA ALA A 146 -4.77 3.31 6.15
C ALA A 146 -4.97 2.95 7.64
N HIS A 147 -3.96 2.31 8.23
CA HIS A 147 -3.94 1.85 9.62
C HIS A 147 -3.31 2.89 10.54
N GLU A 148 -2.19 3.48 10.11
CA GLU A 148 -1.42 4.46 10.88
C GLU A 148 -2.05 5.86 10.86
N ARG A 149 -2.52 6.29 9.69
CA ARG A 149 -3.04 7.65 9.44
C ARG A 149 -4.36 7.62 8.67
N PRO A 150 -5.40 6.94 9.19
CA PRO A 150 -6.66 6.73 8.47
C PRO A 150 -7.33 8.04 8.04
N GLN A 151 -7.28 9.09 8.87
CA GLN A 151 -7.90 10.38 8.56
C GLN A 151 -7.18 11.08 7.41
N GLU A 152 -5.84 11.09 7.40
CA GLU A 152 -5.04 11.70 6.35
C GLU A 152 -5.30 11.01 5.00
N LEU A 153 -5.30 9.67 4.98
CA LEU A 153 -5.60 8.91 3.77
C LEU A 153 -7.04 9.16 3.27
N VAL A 154 -8.03 9.15 4.18
CA VAL A 154 -9.43 9.42 3.82
C VAL A 154 -9.61 10.84 3.28
N GLU A 155 -8.94 11.83 3.86
CA GLU A 155 -8.96 13.20 3.35
C GLU A 155 -8.40 13.30 1.95
N ASP A 156 -7.32 12.58 1.65
CA ASP A 156 -6.73 12.59 0.31
C ASP A 156 -7.64 11.92 -0.73
N VAL A 157 -8.24 10.78 -0.39
CA VAL A 157 -9.28 10.15 -1.23
C VAL A 157 -10.44 11.12 -1.48
N ARG A 158 -10.88 11.85 -0.45
CA ARG A 158 -11.94 12.86 -0.58
C ARG A 158 -11.51 14.07 -1.41
N LYS A 159 -10.28 14.55 -1.30
CA LYS A 159 -9.76 15.67 -2.12
C LYS A 159 -9.64 15.25 -3.58
N MET A 160 -9.23 14.01 -3.86
CA MET A 160 -9.10 13.49 -5.21
C MET A 160 -10.45 13.28 -5.89
N PHE A 161 -11.38 12.57 -5.23
CA PHE A 161 -12.64 12.09 -5.83
C PHE A 161 -13.89 12.86 -5.40
N GLY A 162 -13.79 13.69 -4.35
CA GLY A 162 -14.90 14.49 -3.85
C GLY A 162 -15.36 15.55 -4.84
N LYS A 163 -16.52 16.17 -4.59
CA LYS A 163 -17.03 17.25 -5.45
C LYS A 163 -15.98 18.36 -5.60
N GLY A 164 -15.64 18.71 -6.84
CA GLY A 164 -14.60 19.70 -7.15
C GLY A 164 -13.16 19.15 -7.11
N GLY A 165 -12.97 17.87 -6.77
CA GLY A 165 -11.69 17.18 -6.85
C GLY A 165 -11.29 16.89 -8.30
N PRO A 166 -9.98 16.68 -8.56
CA PRO A 166 -9.44 16.51 -9.91
C PRO A 166 -9.94 15.25 -10.64
N ALA A 167 -10.44 14.25 -9.91
CA ALA A 167 -11.04 13.04 -10.47
C ALA A 167 -12.57 12.98 -10.31
N PHE A 168 -13.22 14.09 -9.91
CA PHE A 168 -14.67 14.14 -9.82
C PHE A 168 -15.31 13.94 -11.19
N GLY A 169 -16.26 13.00 -11.28
CA GLY A 169 -16.94 12.72 -12.55
C GLY A 169 -16.06 12.06 -13.61
N VAL A 170 -14.93 11.46 -13.22
CA VAL A 170 -14.02 10.73 -14.13
C VAL A 170 -14.73 9.62 -14.91
N VAL A 171 -15.79 9.06 -14.35
CA VAL A 171 -16.68 8.13 -15.04
C VAL A 171 -17.85 8.92 -15.64
N PRO A 172 -17.99 8.96 -16.99
CA PRO A 172 -19.07 9.72 -17.63
C PRO A 172 -20.46 9.37 -17.09
N GLY A 173 -21.23 10.39 -16.74
CA GLY A 173 -22.58 10.23 -16.19
C GLY A 173 -22.66 9.64 -14.78
N LYS A 174 -21.53 9.46 -14.09
CA LYS A 174 -21.47 8.95 -12.71
C LYS A 174 -20.70 9.93 -11.83
N THR A 175 -21.38 10.50 -10.83
CA THR A 175 -20.76 11.41 -9.86
C THR A 175 -20.25 10.68 -8.61
N GLY A 176 -20.69 9.43 -8.39
CA GLY A 176 -20.43 8.68 -7.16
C GLY A 176 -21.28 9.12 -5.96
N TYR A 177 -22.13 10.15 -6.12
CA TYR A 177 -23.08 10.59 -5.12
C TYR A 177 -24.47 10.09 -5.47
N SER A 178 -25.24 9.69 -4.45
CA SER A 178 -26.66 9.40 -4.65
C SER A 178 -27.41 10.66 -5.05
N ASP A 179 -28.30 10.56 -6.03
CA ASP A 179 -29.31 11.60 -6.33
C ASP A 179 -30.41 11.69 -5.25
N TYR A 180 -30.17 11.12 -4.07
CA TYR A 180 -31.11 11.10 -2.96
C TYR A 180 -31.44 12.54 -2.55
N LYS A 181 -32.62 12.98 -2.95
CA LYS A 181 -33.31 14.14 -2.39
C LYS A 181 -34.11 13.61 -1.21
N PRO A 182 -33.79 13.98 0.05
CA PRO A 182 -34.68 13.67 1.15
C PRO A 182 -36.06 14.23 0.80
N ASN A 183 -37.11 13.41 0.91
CA ASN A 183 -38.48 13.84 0.67
C ASN A 183 -38.78 15.06 1.55
N SER A 184 -38.77 16.25 0.94
CA SER A 184 -39.44 17.40 1.50
C SER A 184 -40.92 17.06 1.53
N SER A 185 -41.47 16.97 2.74
CA SER A 185 -42.89 16.78 3.08
C SER A 185 -43.52 15.40 2.83
N LYS A 186 -43.85 14.71 3.93
CA LYS A 186 -45.26 14.35 4.16
C LYS A 186 -45.73 15.08 5.42
N PRO A 187 -46.96 15.63 5.41
CA PRO A 187 -47.54 16.39 6.51
C PRO A 187 -47.71 15.56 7.79
#